data_AF-A0A536VEB8-F1
#
_entry.id   AF-A0A536VEB8-F1
#
_cell.length_a   1.000
_cell.length_b   1.000
_cell.length_c   1.000
_cell.angle_alpha   90.00
_cell.angle_beta   90.00
_cell.angle_gamma   90.00
#
_symmetry.space_group_name_H-M   'P 1'
#
loop_
_entity.id
_entity.type
_entity.pdbx_description
1 polymer ?
#
loop_
_entity_poly.entity_id
_entity_poly.type
_entity_poly.pdbx_seq_one_letter_code
_entity_poly.pdbx_strand_id
1 'polypeptide(L)' 'RYTSVSVPYHIGNGWGGGLVPFITSAAFQATGSLGYALIYPITVPAVCFVLALFLMPETRRISIWNPEKAQA' A
#
# COMPACT_ATOMS: atom_id res chain seq x y z
N ARG A 1 -2.99 -1.01 23.04
CA ARG A 1 -1.80 -0.67 22.21
C ARG A 1 -2.00 -0.88 20.69
N TYR A 2 -3.24 -1.09 20.21
CA TYR A 2 -3.58 -1.27 18.78
C TYR A 2 -4.39 -0.10 18.16
N THR A 3 -4.84 0.86 18.97
CA THR A 3 -5.64 2.03 18.56
C THR A 3 -4.99 2.87 17.46
N SER A 4 -3.67 2.97 17.41
CA SER A 4 -2.97 3.78 16.42
C SER A 4 -2.65 3.03 15.13
N VAL A 5 -2.85 1.71 15.07
CA VAL A 5 -2.58 0.89 13.87
C VAL A 5 -3.83 0.77 13.00
N SER A 6 -5.03 0.87 13.57
CA SER A 6 -6.29 0.77 12.83
C SER A 6 -6.54 1.97 11.92
N VAL A 7 -6.23 3.20 12.36
CA VAL A 7 -6.42 4.42 11.58
C VAL A 7 -5.63 4.42 10.26
N PRO A 8 -4.30 4.24 10.27
CA PRO A 8 -3.54 4.15 9.02
C PRO A 8 -3.96 2.94 8.18
N TYR A 9 -4.34 1.83 8.80
CA TYR A 9 -4.85 0.66 8.08
C TYR A 9 -6.21 0.94 7.39
N HIS A 10 -7.15 1.60 8.06
CA HIS A 10 -8.45 1.92 7.50
C HIS A 10 -8.36 2.98 6.40
N ILE A 11 -7.50 3.99 6.59
CA ILE A 11 -7.26 5.01 5.57
C ILE A 11 -6.56 4.38 4.36
N GLY A 12 -5.52 3.56 4.60
CA GLY A 12 -4.80 2.87 3.54
C GLY A 12 -5.68 1.92 2.74
N ASN A 13 -6.47 1.07 3.40
CA ASN A 13 -7.39 0.16 2.71
C ASN A 13 -8.57 0.89 2.07
N GLY A 14 -9.09 1.94 2.70
CA GLY A 14 -10.21 2.71 2.17
C GLY A 14 -9.83 3.50 0.94
N TRP A 15 -8.82 4.35 1.04
CA TRP A 15 -8.39 5.23 -0.05
C TRP A 15 -7.57 4.47 -1.11
N GLY A 16 -6.52 3.78 -0.69
CA GLY A 16 -5.59 3.11 -1.61
C GLY A 16 -6.20 1.94 -2.36
N GLY A 17 -6.95 1.07 -1.66
CA GLY A 17 -7.57 -0.12 -2.25
C GLY A 17 -9.06 0.02 -2.55
N GLY A 18 -9.82 0.59 -1.62
CA GLY A 18 -11.29 0.62 -1.67
C GLY A 18 -11.87 1.54 -2.74
N LEU A 19 -11.16 2.62 -3.08
CA LEU A 19 -11.61 3.56 -4.13
C LEU A 19 -11.24 3.12 -5.55
N VAL A 20 -10.43 2.06 -5.70
CA VAL A 20 -10.02 1.55 -7.02
C VAL A 20 -11.19 1.35 -7.98
N PRO A 21 -12.25 0.57 -7.66
CA PRO A 21 -13.35 0.32 -8.60
C PRO A 21 -14.14 1.59 -8.93
N PHE A 22 -14.23 2.54 -8.00
CA PHE A 22 -14.93 3.80 -8.23
C PHE A 22 -14.13 4.70 -9.19
N ILE A 23 -12.84 4.91 -8.91
CA ILE A 23 -11.96 5.77 -9.71
C ILE A 23 -11.72 5.18 -11.09
N THR A 24 -11.49 3.87 -11.20
CA THR A 24 -11.28 3.21 -12.50
C THR A 24 -12.52 3.30 -13.38
N SER A 25 -13.71 3.07 -12.81
CA SER A 25 -14.98 3.16 -13.55
C SER A 25 -15.28 4.60 -13.97
N ALA A 26 -15.09 5.58 -13.07
CA ALA A 26 -15.30 6.99 -13.38
C ALA A 26 -14.32 7.49 -14.45
N ALA A 27 -13.03 7.14 -14.35
CA ALA A 27 -12.02 7.49 -15.34
C ALA A 27 -12.31 6.84 -16.70
N PHE A 28 -12.72 5.57 -16.73
CA PHE A 28 -13.11 4.91 -17.98
C PHE A 28 -14.35 5.57 -18.60
N GLN A 29 -15.38 5.87 -17.81
CA GLN A 29 -16.58 6.55 -18.31
C GLN A 29 -16.28 7.95 -18.85
N ALA A 30 -15.39 8.70 -18.20
CA ALA A 30 -15.03 10.05 -18.64
C ALA A 30 -14.14 10.08 -19.90
N THR A 31 -13.23 9.11 -20.05
CA THR A 31 -12.19 9.14 -21.08
C THR A 31 -12.36 8.11 -22.20
N GLY A 32 -13.17 7.07 -21.98
CA GLY A 32 -13.32 5.91 -22.88
C GLY A 32 -12.06 5.06 -23.03
N SER A 33 -10.98 5.39 -22.32
CA SER A 33 -9.66 4.78 -22.46
C SER A 33 -9.32 3.91 -21.26
N LEU A 34 -8.94 2.66 -21.55
CA LEU A 34 -8.48 1.71 -20.54
C LEU A 34 -7.21 2.19 -19.84
N GLY A 35 -6.32 2.88 -20.57
CA GLY A 35 -5.08 3.40 -20.00
C GLY A 35 -5.33 4.34 -18.82
N TYR A 36 -6.29 5.26 -18.96
CA TYR A 36 -6.65 6.18 -17.88
C TYR A 36 -7.31 5.49 -16.69
N ALA A 37 -8.10 4.44 -16.94
CA ALA A 37 -8.67 3.64 -15.87
C ALA A 37 -7.59 2.91 -15.05
N LEU A 38 -6.49 2.48 -15.68
CA LEU A 38 -5.44 1.70 -15.06
C LEU A 38 -4.39 2.53 -14.30
N ILE A 39 -4.32 3.85 -14.53
CA ILE A 39 -3.34 4.72 -13.85
C ILE A 39 -3.46 4.60 -12.32
N TYR A 40 -4.69 4.62 -11.77
CA TYR A 40 -4.90 4.54 -10.33
C TYR A 40 -4.47 3.19 -9.71
N PRO A 41 -4.96 2.02 -10.17
CA PRO A 41 -4.57 0.73 -9.60
C PRO A 41 -3.11 0.34 -9.83
N ILE A 42 -2.41 0.97 -10.78
CA ILE A 42 -1.00 0.69 -11.04
C ILE A 42 -0.10 1.64 -10.25
N THR A 43 -0.36 2.94 -10.32
CA THR A 43 0.56 3.95 -9.77
C THR A 43 0.56 3.93 -8.25
N VAL A 44 -0.60 3.78 -7.61
CA VAL A 44 -0.70 3.81 -6.14
C VAL A 44 0.08 2.67 -5.49
N PRO A 45 -0.08 1.38 -5.88
CA PRO A 45 0.75 0.30 -5.34
C PRO A 45 2.22 0.39 -5.74
N ALA A 46 2.53 0.89 -6.95
CA ALA A 46 3.92 1.06 -7.38
C ALA A 46 4.68 2.04 -6.48
N VAL A 47 4.07 3.16 -6.12
CA VAL A 47 4.67 4.12 -5.17
C VAL A 47 4.85 3.47 -3.80
N CYS A 48 3.83 2.76 -3.29
CA CYS A 48 3.94 2.04 -2.02
C CYS A 48 5.07 1.00 -2.03
N PHE A 49 5.25 0.27 -3.13
CA PHE A 49 6.32 -0.70 -3.30
C PHE A 49 7.70 -0.04 -3.28
N VAL A 50 7.88 1.06 -4.01
CA VAL A 50 9.13 1.83 -4.00
C VAL A 50 9.44 2.34 -2.59
N LEU A 51 8.46 2.91 -1.90
CA LEU A 51 8.63 3.35 -0.51
C LEU A 51 9.00 2.19 0.42
N ALA A 52 8.37 1.03 0.28
CA ALA A 52 8.70 -0.15 1.07
C ALA A 52 10.15 -0.61 0.84
N LEU A 53 10.64 -0.61 -0.40
CA LEU A 53 12.02 -0.99 -0.70
C LEU A 53 13.06 -0.09 -0.02
N PHE A 54 12.79 1.21 0.14
CA PHE A 54 13.73 2.17 0.72
C PHE A 54 13.56 2.39 2.23
N LEU A 55 12.33 2.33 2.74
CA LEU A 55 12.03 2.66 4.14
C LEU A 55 11.89 1.43 5.04
N MET A 56 11.56 0.25 4.50
CA MET A 56 11.33 -0.93 5.33
C MET A 56 12.67 -1.56 5.76
N PRO A 57 12.86 -1.86 7.05
CA PRO A 57 14.08 -2.50 7.54
C PRO A 57 14.19 -3.94 7.06
N GLU A 58 15.43 -4.41 6.86
CA GLU A 58 15.73 -5.79 6.45
C GLU A 58 15.34 -6.79 7.55
N THR A 59 14.40 -7.69 7.24
CA THR A 59 13.83 -8.62 8.23
C THR A 59 14.54 -9.98 8.29
N ARG A 60 15.44 -10.31 7.36
CA ARG A 60 16.07 -11.65 7.28
C ARG A 60 16.80 -12.09 8.54
N ARG A 61 17.38 -11.16 9.31
CA ARG A 61 18.17 -11.49 10.52
C ARG A 61 17.35 -11.49 11.81
N ILE A 62 16.05 -11.20 11.72
CA ILE A 62 15.17 -11.09 12.88
C ILE A 62 14.52 -12.45 13.14
N SER A 63 14.99 -13.15 14.18
CA SER A 63 14.38 -14.40 14.63
C SER A 63 13.29 -14.13 15.65
N ILE A 64 12.08 -14.64 15.41
CA ILE A 64 10.96 -14.59 16.36
C ILE A 64 11.30 -15.29 17.67
N TRP A 65 12.10 -16.37 17.60
CA TRP A 65 12.43 -17.21 18.75
C TRP A 65 13.65 -16.70 19.54
N ASN A 66 14.42 -15.78 18.97
CA ASN A 66 15.60 -15.23 19.63
C ASN A 66 15.72 -13.72 19.36
N PRO A 67 14.88 -12.90 20.03
CA PRO A 67 14.70 -11.48 19.72
C PRO A 67 15.94 -10.62 20.07
N GLU A 68 16.86 -11.12 20.89
CA GLU A 68 18.05 -10.41 21.34
C GLU A 68 18.98 -10.02 20.17
N LYS A 69 18.97 -10.80 19.09
CA LYS A 69 19.77 -10.54 17.88
C LYS A 69 19.18 -9.46 16.97
N ALA A 70 17.94 -9.02 17.22
CA ALA A 70 17.27 -8.01 16.40
C ALA A 70 17.59 -6.57 16.85
N GLN A 71 18.24 -6.40 18.01
CA GLN A 71 18.53 -5.10 18.62
C GLN A 71 20.01 -4.67 18.49
N ALA A 72 20.83 -5.46 17.80
CA ALA A 72 22.26 -5.20 17.59
C ALA A 72 22.56 -4.66 16.18
#